data_AF-A0A438DIH6-F1
#
_entry.id   AF-A0A438DIH6-F1
#
_cell.length_a   1.000
_cell.length_b   1.000
_cell.length_c   1.000
_cell.angle_alpha   90.00
_cell.angle_beta   90.00
_cell.angle_gamma   90.00
#
_symmetry.space_group_name_H-M   'P 1'
#
loop_
_entity.id
_entity.type
_entity.pdbx_description
1 polymer ?
#
loop_
_entity_poly.entity_id
_entity_poly.type
_entity_poly.pdbx_seq_one_letter_code
_entity_poly.pdbx_strand_id
1 'polypeptide(L)'
;MRLQGGHGLRLPESIGRLVNLQTLDCRFVGSASWLENGLGKLPQLKKLRISDRHFKNSSELYPENLMKLTLQNCDLEEDPMLTLKKLPNLRILKLMGNSCGSKMVCSFGGFFQLEVLGLHWLKKLEELKVEEGALPKLRTLQIRGRKNEKGSSRILQLEKLRELKLKRVSP
;
A
#
# COMPACT_ATOMS: atom_id res chain seq x y z
N MET A 1 14.47 -1.34 -11.32
CA MET A 1 14.79 0.08 -11.60
C MET A 1 14.42 0.92 -10.40
N ARG A 2 15.25 1.88 -10.01
CA ARG A 2 14.90 2.88 -9.00
C ARG A 2 14.90 4.25 -9.68
N LEU A 3 13.90 5.05 -9.37
CA LEU A 3 13.72 6.39 -9.89
C LEU A 3 13.52 7.31 -8.71
N GLN A 4 14.43 8.25 -8.57
CA GLN A 4 14.42 9.22 -7.50
C GLN A 4 14.42 10.60 -8.12
N GLY A 5 13.34 11.34 -7.91
CA GLY A 5 13.19 12.71 -8.35
C GLY A 5 13.83 13.71 -7.40
N GLY A 6 14.42 14.75 -7.97
CA GLY A 6 14.39 16.10 -7.39
C GLY A 6 13.18 16.87 -7.94
N HIS A 7 12.93 18.10 -7.48
CA HIS A 7 11.85 18.94 -8.00
C HIS A 7 11.82 18.91 -9.55
N GLY A 8 10.73 18.39 -10.13
CA GLY A 8 10.51 18.37 -11.59
C GLY A 8 10.94 17.12 -12.35
N LEU A 9 11.37 16.03 -11.69
CA LEU A 9 11.79 14.80 -12.39
C LEU A 9 10.58 14.04 -12.97
N ARG A 10 10.36 14.20 -14.28
CA ARG A 10 9.34 13.48 -15.04
C ARG A 10 9.83 12.09 -15.42
N LEU A 11 9.03 11.09 -15.11
CA LEU A 11 9.21 9.74 -15.59
C LEU A 11 8.85 9.71 -17.09
N PRO A 12 9.73 9.27 -17.99
CA PRO A 12 9.47 9.34 -19.41
C PRO A 12 8.34 8.41 -19.81
N GLU A 13 7.51 8.80 -20.78
CA GLU A 13 6.42 7.97 -21.34
C GLU A 13 6.92 6.62 -21.86
N SER A 14 8.21 6.54 -22.21
CA SER A 14 8.89 5.32 -22.60
C SER A 14 9.02 4.28 -21.48
N ILE A 15 8.69 4.60 -20.22
CA ILE A 15 8.73 3.63 -19.12
C ILE A 15 7.87 2.40 -19.43
N GLY A 16 6.71 2.59 -20.08
CA GLY A 16 5.83 1.50 -20.51
C GLY A 16 6.47 0.55 -21.54
N ARG A 17 7.58 0.94 -22.19
CA ARG A 17 8.33 0.10 -23.13
C ARG A 17 9.31 -0.84 -22.41
N LEU A 18 9.50 -0.70 -21.10
CA LEU A 18 10.37 -1.58 -20.32
C LEU A 18 9.64 -2.89 -20.01
N VAL A 19 9.39 -3.69 -21.05
CA VAL A 19 8.59 -4.92 -20.99
C VAL A 19 9.14 -5.97 -20.02
N ASN A 20 10.44 -5.93 -19.72
CA ASN A 20 11.10 -6.86 -18.78
C ASN A 20 11.18 -6.31 -17.35
N LEU A 21 10.64 -5.12 -17.07
CA LEU A 21 10.77 -4.48 -15.77
C LEU A 21 9.88 -5.17 -14.73
N GLN A 22 10.49 -5.85 -13.77
CA GLN A 22 9.77 -6.56 -12.70
C GLN A 22 9.65 -5.78 -11.39
N THR A 23 10.57 -4.84 -11.14
CA THR A 23 10.63 -4.07 -9.89
C THR A 23 10.88 -2.60 -10.19
N LEU A 24 10.02 -1.75 -9.64
CA LEU A 24 10.09 -0.30 -9.77
C LEU A 24 9.93 0.35 -8.38
N ASP A 25 10.82 1.29 -8.08
CA ASP A 25 10.80 2.12 -6.87
C ASP A 25 10.81 3.58 -7.32
N CYS A 26 9.69 4.27 -7.16
CA CYS A 26 9.50 5.67 -7.52
C CYS A 26 9.46 6.53 -6.26
N ARG A 27 10.36 7.51 -6.17
CA ARG A 27 10.44 8.44 -5.05
C ARG A 27 10.45 9.89 -5.53
N PHE A 28 9.59 10.73 -4.98
CA PHE A 28 9.57 12.19 -5.18
C PHE A 28 9.48 12.62 -6.66
N VAL A 29 8.58 12.02 -7.43
CA VAL A 29 8.47 12.20 -8.89
C VAL A 29 7.46 13.28 -9.29
N GLY A 30 6.84 13.95 -8.32
CA GLY A 30 6.41 15.35 -8.39
C GLY A 30 5.23 15.68 -9.32
N SER A 31 4.64 14.70 -10.01
CA SER A 31 3.44 14.87 -10.83
C SER A 31 2.66 13.57 -10.96
N ALA A 32 1.33 13.63 -11.01
CA ALA A 32 0.49 12.46 -11.22
C ALA A 32 0.49 11.97 -12.69
N SER A 33 0.88 12.84 -13.65
CA SER A 33 0.68 12.59 -15.08
C SER A 33 1.47 11.40 -15.64
N TRP A 34 2.59 11.00 -15.02
CA TRP A 34 3.35 9.83 -15.46
C TRP A 34 2.80 8.51 -14.88
N LEU A 35 2.08 8.55 -13.75
CA LEU A 35 1.39 7.38 -13.18
C LEU A 35 0.29 6.91 -14.14
N GLU A 36 -0.47 7.87 -14.67
CA GLU A 36 -1.64 7.67 -15.53
C GLU A 36 -1.25 7.14 -16.92
N ASN A 37 -0.05 7.45 -17.42
CA ASN A 37 0.29 7.17 -18.82
C ASN A 37 1.09 5.88 -19.08
N GLY A 38 1.70 5.26 -18.05
CA GLY A 38 2.65 4.16 -18.29
C GLY A 38 2.74 3.04 -17.25
N LEU A 39 2.39 3.27 -15.97
CA LEU A 39 2.60 2.25 -14.94
C LEU A 39 1.73 1.00 -15.11
N GLY A 40 0.44 1.19 -15.39
CA GLY A 40 -0.50 0.09 -15.65
C GLY A 40 -0.12 -0.74 -16.88
N LYS A 41 0.68 -0.19 -17.79
CA LYS A 41 1.11 -0.82 -19.05
C LYS A 41 2.36 -1.68 -18.92
N LEU A 42 2.95 -1.81 -17.74
CA LEU A 42 4.16 -2.62 -17.53
C LEU A 42 3.78 -4.10 -17.34
N PRO A 43 3.89 -4.96 -18.38
CA PRO A 43 3.26 -6.27 -18.37
C PRO A 43 3.89 -7.23 -17.36
N GLN A 44 5.17 -7.03 -17.00
CA GLN A 44 5.93 -7.91 -16.11
C GLN A 44 6.16 -7.31 -14.72
N LEU A 45 5.58 -6.15 -14.40
CA LEU A 45 5.85 -5.49 -13.13
C LEU A 45 5.16 -6.23 -11.97
N LYS A 46 5.97 -6.81 -11.09
CA LYS A 46 5.51 -7.59 -9.94
C LYS A 46 5.67 -6.84 -8.61
N LYS A 47 6.60 -5.87 -8.55
CA LYS A 47 6.93 -5.15 -7.32
C LYS A 47 6.97 -3.65 -7.59
N LEU A 48 6.14 -2.90 -6.88
CA LEU A 48 6.06 -1.45 -6.99
C LEU A 48 6.20 -0.82 -5.61
N ARG A 49 7.07 0.18 -5.52
CA ARG A 49 7.18 1.07 -4.37
C ARG A 49 6.97 2.49 -4.84
N ILE A 50 6.08 3.21 -4.17
CA ILE A 50 5.80 4.61 -4.43
C ILE A 50 6.04 5.38 -3.14
N SER A 51 6.79 6.47 -3.26
CA SER A 51 6.99 7.44 -2.20
C SER A 51 6.86 8.85 -2.77
N ASP A 52 5.62 9.33 -2.89
CA ASP A 52 5.32 10.63 -3.49
C ASP A 52 4.07 11.25 -2.85
N ARG A 53 4.22 12.46 -2.30
CA ARG A 53 3.15 13.19 -1.61
C ARG A 53 2.00 13.62 -2.53
N HIS A 54 2.23 13.62 -3.84
CA HIS A 54 1.22 13.96 -4.83
C HIS A 54 0.58 12.71 -5.45
N PHE A 55 0.84 11.53 -4.90
CA PHE A 55 0.28 10.27 -5.39
C PHE A 55 -1.23 10.22 -5.19
N LYS A 56 -1.97 9.99 -6.28
CA LYS A 56 -3.41 9.70 -6.24
C LYS A 56 -3.61 8.19 -6.40
N ASN A 57 -4.35 7.58 -5.49
CA ASN A 57 -4.58 6.14 -5.49
C ASN A 57 -5.77 5.77 -6.39
N SER A 58 -5.51 5.28 -7.60
CA SER A 58 -6.52 4.76 -8.53
C SER A 58 -6.14 3.35 -9.00
N SER A 59 -7.15 2.48 -9.19
CA SER A 59 -6.93 1.08 -9.57
C SER A 59 -6.33 0.96 -10.97
N GLU A 60 -6.63 1.90 -11.86
CA GLU A 60 -6.16 1.94 -13.25
C GLU A 60 -4.65 2.20 -13.37
N LEU A 61 -4.01 2.69 -12.30
CA LEU A 61 -2.57 2.99 -12.29
C LEU A 61 -1.71 1.74 -12.08
N TYR A 62 -2.30 0.64 -11.64
CA TYR A 62 -1.56 -0.56 -11.26
C TYR A 62 -1.63 -1.61 -12.37
N PRO A 63 -0.50 -2.27 -12.68
CA PRO A 63 -0.52 -3.40 -13.60
C PRO A 63 -1.19 -4.61 -12.95
N GLU A 64 -1.91 -5.42 -13.74
CA GLU A 64 -2.66 -6.58 -13.24
C GLU A 64 -1.78 -7.62 -12.53
N ASN A 65 -0.52 -7.75 -12.96
CA ASN A 65 0.46 -8.70 -12.42
C ASN A 65 1.15 -8.23 -11.13
N LEU A 66 0.70 -7.11 -10.55
CA LEU A 66 1.33 -6.55 -9.36
C LEU A 66 1.11 -7.42 -8.12
N MET A 67 2.19 -8.00 -7.61
CA MET A 67 2.17 -8.90 -6.45
C MET A 67 2.53 -8.20 -5.14
N LYS A 68 3.38 -7.17 -5.21
CA LYS A 68 3.84 -6.43 -4.04
C LYS A 68 3.72 -4.94 -4.28
N LEU A 69 2.97 -4.29 -3.41
CA LEU A 69 2.84 -2.84 -3.37
C LEU A 69 3.39 -2.30 -2.04
N THR A 70 4.13 -1.20 -2.12
CA THR A 70 4.47 -0.39 -0.94
C THR A 70 4.19 1.07 -1.22
N LEU A 71 3.27 1.64 -0.45
CA LEU A 71 2.99 3.08 -0.45
C LEU A 71 3.64 3.69 0.79
N GLN A 72 4.43 4.74 0.60
CA GLN A 72 5.12 5.42 1.69
C GLN A 72 5.00 6.94 1.55
N ASN A 73 4.50 7.63 2.57
CA ASN A 73 4.37 9.10 2.57
C ASN A 73 3.66 9.62 1.30
N CYS A 74 2.56 8.96 0.93
CA CYS A 74 1.77 9.33 -0.25
C CYS A 74 0.75 10.46 -0.01
N ASP A 75 0.71 11.00 1.21
CA ASP A 75 -0.26 11.97 1.72
C ASP A 75 -1.73 11.64 1.36
N LEU A 76 -2.08 10.36 1.34
CA LEU A 76 -3.45 9.89 1.09
C LEU A 76 -4.37 10.30 2.24
N GLU A 77 -5.52 10.89 1.90
CA GLU A 77 -6.54 11.31 2.87
C GLU A 77 -7.70 10.32 2.98
N GLU A 78 -7.93 9.55 1.92
CA GLU A 78 -8.98 8.54 1.85
C GLU A 78 -8.47 7.15 2.29
N ASP A 79 -9.41 6.21 2.45
CA ASP A 79 -9.10 4.81 2.69
C ASP A 79 -8.54 4.15 1.41
N PRO A 80 -7.25 3.77 1.37
CA PRO A 80 -6.67 3.16 0.19
C PRO A 80 -7.22 1.76 -0.08
N MET A 81 -7.81 1.08 0.92
CA MET A 81 -8.27 -0.31 0.79
C MET A 81 -9.37 -0.48 -0.25
N LEU A 82 -10.23 0.53 -0.44
CA LEU A 82 -11.30 0.52 -1.44
C LEU A 82 -10.78 0.34 -2.87
N THR A 83 -9.62 0.94 -3.15
CA THR A 83 -8.94 0.82 -4.44
C THR A 83 -8.07 -0.42 -4.49
N LEU A 84 -7.26 -0.64 -3.44
CA LEU A 84 -6.23 -1.68 -3.43
C LEU A 84 -6.82 -3.10 -3.40
N LYS A 85 -8.05 -3.28 -2.90
CA LYS A 85 -8.72 -4.59 -2.89
C LYS A 85 -9.02 -5.14 -4.29
N LYS A 86 -9.07 -4.25 -5.29
CA LYS A 86 -9.33 -4.58 -6.70
C LYS A 86 -8.13 -5.22 -7.39
N LEU A 87 -6.95 -5.20 -6.77
CA LEU A 87 -5.73 -5.75 -7.36
C LEU A 87 -5.74 -7.29 -7.27
N PRO A 88 -5.90 -8.01 -8.38
CA PRO A 88 -6.25 -9.44 -8.36
C PRO A 88 -5.11 -10.32 -7.85
N ASN A 89 -3.86 -9.92 -8.09
CA ASN A 89 -2.66 -10.68 -7.79
C ASN A 89 -1.88 -10.16 -6.57
N LEU A 90 -2.43 -9.19 -5.84
CA LEU A 90 -1.71 -8.55 -4.74
C LEU A 90 -1.56 -9.51 -3.55
N ARG A 91 -0.30 -9.86 -3.23
CA ARG A 91 0.06 -10.77 -2.14
C ARG A 91 0.67 -10.04 -0.94
N ILE A 92 1.36 -8.94 -1.19
CA ILE A 92 2.03 -8.15 -0.15
C ILE A 92 1.65 -6.69 -0.30
N LEU A 93 0.99 -6.15 0.73
CA LEU A 93 0.68 -4.73 0.84
C LEU A 93 1.42 -4.15 2.03
N LYS A 94 2.13 -3.04 1.81
CA LYS A 94 2.74 -2.24 2.88
C LYS A 94 2.33 -0.78 2.76
N LEU A 95 1.73 -0.26 3.81
CA LEU A 95 1.37 1.15 3.96
C LEU A 95 2.26 1.77 5.03
N MET A 96 2.91 2.89 4.71
CA MET A 96 3.90 3.51 5.58
C MET A 96 3.72 5.03 5.67
N GLY A 97 3.85 5.59 6.88
CA GLY A 97 3.76 7.05 7.07
C GLY A 97 2.39 7.62 6.71
N ASN A 98 2.34 8.64 5.85
CA ASN A 98 1.09 9.30 5.44
C ASN A 98 0.39 8.58 4.27
N SER A 99 0.21 7.26 4.33
CA SER A 99 -0.33 6.48 3.19
C SER A 99 -1.76 6.00 3.38
N CYS A 100 -2.53 6.64 4.27
CA CYS A 100 -3.95 6.40 4.48
C CYS A 100 -4.59 7.57 5.24
N GLY A 101 -5.92 7.66 5.13
CA GLY A 101 -6.76 8.48 6.00
C GLY A 101 -6.83 8.01 7.46
N SER A 102 -7.78 8.58 8.20
CA SER A 102 -7.99 8.26 9.61
C SER A 102 -8.70 6.94 9.86
N LYS A 103 -9.44 6.44 8.87
CA LYS A 103 -10.15 5.15 8.94
C LYS A 103 -9.77 4.27 7.77
N MET A 104 -9.63 2.98 8.02
CA MET A 104 -9.49 1.97 6.97
C MET A 104 -10.43 0.79 7.21
N VAL A 105 -11.05 0.32 6.14
CA VAL A 105 -11.95 -0.83 6.13
C VAL A 105 -11.48 -1.84 5.10
N CYS A 106 -11.02 -2.99 5.58
CA CYS A 106 -10.87 -4.17 4.74
C CYS A 106 -12.26 -4.80 4.58
N SER A 107 -12.92 -4.53 3.46
CA SER A 107 -14.26 -5.05 3.15
C SER A 107 -14.21 -6.37 2.40
N PHE A 108 -15.29 -7.14 2.48
CA PHE A 108 -15.47 -8.34 1.66
C PHE A 108 -15.37 -8.03 0.14
N GLY A 109 -15.08 -9.07 -0.66
CA GLY A 109 -15.08 -8.98 -2.11
C GLY A 109 -13.78 -8.42 -2.72
N GLY A 110 -12.63 -8.68 -2.09
CA GLY A 110 -11.32 -8.34 -2.65
C GLY A 110 -10.18 -8.98 -1.86
N PHE A 111 -8.94 -8.60 -2.17
CA PHE A 111 -7.73 -9.11 -1.50
C PHE A 111 -7.62 -10.65 -1.45
N PHE A 112 -8.15 -11.35 -2.45
CA PHE A 112 -8.21 -12.82 -2.48
C PHE A 112 -6.83 -13.52 -2.42
N GLN A 113 -5.77 -12.81 -2.76
CA GLN A 113 -4.39 -13.31 -2.74
C GLN A 113 -3.53 -12.67 -1.64
N LEU A 114 -4.07 -11.75 -0.83
CA LEU A 114 -3.26 -11.00 0.12
C LEU A 114 -2.81 -11.89 1.28
N GLU A 115 -1.48 -12.09 1.38
CA GLU A 115 -0.84 -12.92 2.39
C GLU A 115 -0.21 -12.08 3.50
N VAL A 116 0.28 -10.88 3.16
CA VAL A 116 1.00 -9.99 4.08
C VAL A 116 0.43 -8.59 4.02
N LEU A 117 -0.04 -8.09 5.16
CA LEU A 117 -0.44 -6.70 5.37
C LEU A 117 0.50 -6.03 6.39
N GLY A 118 1.25 -5.03 5.95
CA GLY A 118 2.14 -4.23 6.80
C GLY A 118 1.66 -2.80 6.94
N LEU A 119 1.33 -2.39 8.16
CA LEU A 119 0.90 -1.05 8.53
C LEU A 119 1.97 -0.44 9.44
N HIS A 120 2.74 0.52 8.93
CA HIS A 120 3.94 1.02 9.62
C HIS A 120 3.93 2.54 9.77
N TRP A 121 3.95 3.03 11.01
CA TRP A 121 4.02 4.44 11.36
C TRP A 121 2.94 5.28 10.68
N LEU A 122 1.73 4.73 10.56
CA LEU A 122 0.58 5.40 9.95
C LEU A 122 0.11 6.54 10.87
N LYS A 123 0.45 7.78 10.50
CA LYS A 123 0.30 8.93 11.40
C LYS A 123 -1.16 9.33 11.62
N LYS A 124 -1.98 9.21 10.57
CA LYS A 124 -3.38 9.63 10.56
C LYS A 124 -4.32 8.52 11.03
N LEU A 125 -3.92 7.24 10.95
CA LEU A 125 -4.81 6.11 11.21
C LEU A 125 -5.25 6.06 12.68
N GLU A 126 -6.55 6.13 12.89
CA GLU A 126 -7.20 6.02 14.19
C GLU A 126 -8.02 4.73 14.31
N GLU A 127 -8.60 4.26 13.19
CA GLU A 127 -9.50 3.10 13.16
C GLU A 127 -9.15 2.14 12.02
N LEU A 128 -9.05 0.84 12.32
CA LEU A 128 -8.94 -0.24 11.34
C LEU A 128 -10.05 -1.26 11.58
N LYS A 129 -10.97 -1.37 10.62
CA LYS A 129 -12.00 -2.42 10.58
C LYS A 129 -11.62 -3.48 9.56
N VAL A 130 -11.75 -4.75 9.93
CA VAL A 130 -11.62 -5.88 9.01
C VAL A 130 -12.92 -6.65 9.07
N GLU A 131 -13.63 -6.72 7.94
CA GLU A 131 -14.87 -7.49 7.83
C GLU A 131 -14.58 -8.98 7.71
N GLU A 132 -15.54 -9.79 8.13
CA GLU A 132 -15.44 -11.24 8.00
C GLU A 132 -15.22 -11.62 6.53
N GLY A 133 -14.29 -12.55 6.29
CA GLY A 133 -13.94 -12.99 4.95
C GLY A 133 -13.21 -11.96 4.07
N ALA A 134 -12.90 -10.75 4.57
CA ALA A 134 -12.26 -9.70 3.76
C ALA A 134 -10.81 -10.03 3.35
N LEU A 135 -10.10 -10.82 4.15
CA LEU A 135 -8.68 -11.14 3.95
C LEU A 135 -8.45 -12.67 4.02
N PRO A 136 -9.01 -13.45 3.09
CA PRO A 136 -9.15 -14.90 3.23
C PRO A 136 -7.82 -15.68 3.22
N LYS A 137 -6.75 -15.11 2.67
CA LYS A 137 -5.41 -15.73 2.60
C LYS A 137 -4.36 -15.08 3.51
N LEU A 138 -4.77 -14.15 4.38
CA LEU A 138 -3.82 -13.41 5.19
C LEU A 138 -3.10 -14.32 6.19
N ARG A 139 -1.77 -14.33 6.12
CA ARG A 139 -0.88 -15.10 7.01
C ARG A 139 -0.13 -14.21 7.98
N THR A 140 0.05 -12.94 7.62
CA THR A 140 0.89 -12.02 8.38
C THR A 140 0.29 -10.62 8.38
N LEU A 141 -0.05 -10.16 9.58
CA LEU A 141 -0.40 -8.77 9.85
C LEU A 141 0.71 -8.15 10.70
N GLN A 142 1.31 -7.07 10.21
CA GLN A 142 2.32 -6.31 10.94
C GLN A 142 1.80 -4.91 11.19
N ILE A 143 1.61 -4.55 12.46
CA ILE A 143 1.25 -3.18 12.85
C ILE A 143 2.41 -2.63 13.67
N ARG A 144 3.02 -1.54 13.19
CA ARG A 144 4.11 -0.84 13.88
C ARG A 144 3.71 0.60 14.10
N GLY A 145 3.58 1.00 15.36
CA GLY A 145 3.33 2.39 15.75
C GLY A 145 4.59 3.25 15.85
N ARG A 146 4.39 4.55 16.06
CA ARG A 146 5.42 5.33 16.75
C ARG A 146 5.32 5.02 18.25
N LYS A 147 6.47 4.88 18.93
CA LYS A 147 6.51 4.97 20.39
C LYS A 147 6.27 6.44 20.71
N ASN A 148 5.16 6.76 21.38
CA ASN A 148 4.91 8.11 21.86
C ASN A 148 5.63 8.25 23.22
N GLU A 149 6.26 9.39 23.51
CA GLU A 149 6.97 9.70 24.76
C GLU A 149 6.08 9.79 26.02
N LYS A 150 4.86 9.24 25.99
CA LYS A 150 3.97 9.15 27.16
C LYS A 150 3.24 7.81 27.27
N GLY A 151 3.94 6.70 27.02
CA GLY A 151 3.57 5.36 27.50
C GLY A 151 2.25 4.74 27.01
N SER A 152 1.39 5.47 26.32
CA SER A 152 0.07 5.02 25.88
C SER A 152 0.05 4.97 24.36
N SER A 153 0.38 3.79 23.84
CA SER A 153 0.21 3.50 22.42
C SER A 153 -1.30 3.55 22.12
N ARG A 154 -1.78 4.65 21.51
CA ARG A 154 -3.15 4.81 20.94
C ARG A 154 -3.53 3.73 19.89
N ILE A 155 -2.72 2.69 19.71
CA ILE A 155 -2.86 1.64 18.70
C ILE A 155 -3.61 0.41 19.24
N LEU A 156 -4.06 0.41 20.50
CA LEU A 156 -4.72 -0.75 21.10
C LEU A 156 -6.16 -0.44 21.55
N GLN A 157 -7.01 -0.04 20.61
CA GLN A 157 -8.40 -0.51 20.60
C GLN A 157 -8.54 -1.59 19.51
N LEU A 158 -7.76 -2.66 19.65
CA LEU A 158 -7.91 -3.91 18.89
C LEU A 158 -8.83 -4.89 19.62
N GLU A 159 -9.64 -4.44 20.59
CA GLU A 159 -10.48 -5.34 21.42
C GLU A 159 -11.56 -6.10 20.64
N LYS A 160 -11.77 -5.77 19.36
CA LYS A 160 -12.67 -6.51 18.45
C LYS A 160 -11.95 -7.29 17.34
N LEU A 161 -10.63 -7.46 17.39
CA LEU A 161 -9.91 -8.40 16.54
C LEU A 161 -9.92 -9.83 17.12
N ARG A 162 -11.03 -10.21 17.78
CA ARG A 162 -11.23 -11.54 18.40
C ARG A 162 -11.29 -12.70 17.39
N GLU A 163 -11.27 -12.43 16.09
CA GLU A 163 -11.42 -13.49 15.07
C GLU A 163 -10.20 -13.71 14.16
N LEU A 164 -9.21 -12.83 14.15
CA LEU A 164 -7.97 -13.12 13.43
C LEU A 164 -7.04 -13.89 14.36
N LYS A 165 -7.08 -15.23 14.25
CA LYS A 165 -6.05 -16.15 14.77
C LYS A 165 -4.68 -15.82 14.17
N LEU A 166 -4.07 -14.72 14.58
CA LEU A 166 -2.74 -14.31 14.17
C LEU A 166 -1.76 -14.79 15.24
N LYS A 167 -1.06 -15.89 14.94
CA LYS A 167 0.11 -16.32 15.72
C LYS A 167 1.12 -15.17 15.74
N ARG A 168 1.31 -14.55 16.90
CA ARG A 168 2.42 -13.63 17.13
C ARG A 168 3.71 -14.39 16.88
N VAL A 169 4.49 -13.94 15.90
CA VAL A 169 5.93 -14.26 15.83
C VAL A 169 6.64 -13.08 16.47
N SER A 170 7.01 -13.26 17.73
CA SER A 170 7.98 -12.41 18.42
C SER A 170 9.39 -12.85 17.97
N PRO A 171 10.38 -11.94 17.88
CA PRO A 171 11.78 -12.34 17.80
C PRO A 171 12.23 -13.08 19.06
#